data_AF-A0A0D5A1Z3-F1
#
_entry.id   AF-A0A0D5A1Z3-F1
#
_cell.length_a   1.000
_cell.length_b   1.000
_cell.length_c   1.000
_cell.angle_alpha   90.00
_cell.angle_beta   90.00
_cell.angle_gamma   90.00
#
_symmetry.space_group_name_H-M   'P 1'
#
loop_
_entity.id
_entity.type
_entity.pdbx_description
1 polymer ?
#
loop_
_entity_poly.entity_id
_entity_poly.type
_entity_poly.pdbx_seq_one_letter_code
_entity_poly.pdbx_strand_id
1 'polypeptide(L)' 'MSEGTQRILGLITNARFIDIGSYRQIVGGTLEGKTFYSEPIDGIDGDVIQTASGNYRFSRSIH' A
#
# COMPACT_ATOMS: atom_id res chain seq x y z
N MET A 1 3.62 27.64 -1.42
CA MET A 1 3.39 26.32 -2.03
C MET A 1 2.84 25.45 -0.92
N SER A 2 1.54 25.12 -0.98
CA SER A 2 0.89 24.35 0.09
C SER A 2 1.39 22.92 0.03
N GLU A 3 2.01 22.43 1.10
CA GLU A 3 2.38 21.02 1.26
C GLU A 3 1.10 20.20 1.18
N GLY A 4 0.88 19.58 0.02
CA GLY A 4 -0.22 18.65 -0.18
C GLY A 4 0.03 17.43 0.66
N THR A 5 -0.49 17.41 1.89
CA THR A 5 -0.56 16.20 2.72
C THR A 5 -1.39 15.19 1.94
N GLN A 6 -0.73 14.35 1.14
CA GLN A 6 -1.40 13.31 0.36
C GLN A 6 -2.18 12.43 1.34
N ARG A 7 -3.49 12.34 1.11
CA ARG A 7 -4.45 11.71 2.02
C ARG A 7 -4.14 10.22 2.13
N ILE A 8 -3.87 9.75 3.36
CA ILE A 8 -3.83 8.31 3.65
C ILE A 8 -5.27 7.80 3.59
N LEU A 9 -5.53 6.87 2.67
CA LEU A 9 -6.83 6.28 2.41
C LEU A 9 -7.16 5.15 3.39
N GLY A 10 -6.16 4.48 3.95
CA GLY A 10 -6.36 3.49 5.00
C GLY A 10 -5.15 2.60 5.27
N LEU A 11 -5.35 1.60 6.13
CA LEU A 11 -4.37 0.59 6.51
C LEU A 11 -4.71 -0.76 5.89
N ILE A 12 -3.79 -1.28 5.08
CA ILE A 12 -3.83 -2.64 4.54
C ILE A 12 -3.15 -3.57 5.54
N THR A 13 -3.91 -4.45 6.17
CA THR A 13 -3.37 -5.52 7.02
C THR A 13 -3.12 -6.77 6.19
N ASN A 14 -2.31 -7.69 6.74
CA ASN A 14 -1.99 -8.97 6.08
C ASN A 14 -1.44 -8.79 4.67
N ALA A 15 -0.66 -7.73 4.46
CA ALA A 15 -0.18 -7.36 3.13
C ALA A 15 0.69 -8.49 2.56
N ARG A 16 0.35 -8.91 1.34
CA ARG A 16 1.10 -9.92 0.57
C ARG A 16 1.91 -9.22 -0.50
N PHE A 17 3.13 -9.70 -0.67
CA PHE A 17 4.09 -9.13 -1.60
C PHE A 17 4.49 -10.18 -2.62
N ILE A 18 4.79 -9.73 -3.84
CA ILE A 18 5.50 -10.49 -4.85
C ILE A 18 6.85 -9.82 -5.11
N ASP A 19 7.89 -10.63 -5.23
CA ASP A 19 9.23 -10.17 -5.61
C ASP A 19 9.40 -10.48 -7.11
N ILE A 20 9.60 -9.44 -7.94
CA ILE A 20 9.79 -9.52 -9.39
C ILE A 20 11.17 -8.94 -9.71
N GLY A 21 12.16 -9.83 -9.85
CA GLY A 21 13.56 -9.41 -9.98
C GLY A 21 14.04 -8.67 -8.73
N SER A 22 14.45 -7.42 -8.88
CA SER A 22 14.84 -6.54 -7.76
C SER A 22 13.68 -5.70 -7.19
N TYR A 23 12.48 -5.85 -7.75
CA TYR A 23 11.30 -5.08 -7.33
C TYR A 23 10.44 -5.90 -6.37
N ARG A 24 9.97 -5.28 -5.29
CA ARG A 24 8.97 -5.86 -4.38
C ARG A 24 7.67 -5.07 -4.49
N GLN A 25 6.58 -5.74 -4.84
CA GLN A 25 5.26 -5.11 -5.01
C GLN A 25 4.24 -5.74 -4.06
N ILE A 26 3.40 -4.93 -3.42
CA ILE A 26 2.20 -5.44 -2.72
C ILE A 26 1.21 -5.89 -3.78
N VAL A 27 0.61 -7.07 -3.62
CA VAL A 27 -0.41 -7.60 -4.55
C VAL A 27 -1.78 -7.77 -3.90
N GLY A 28 -1.85 -7.71 -2.57
CA GLY A 28 -3.13 -7.72 -1.86
C GLY A 28 -3.00 -7.72 -0.34
N GLY A 29 -4.14 -7.73 0.33
CA GLY A 29 -4.26 -7.73 1.78
C GLY A 29 -5.70 -7.54 2.22
N THR A 30 -5.90 -6.93 3.38
CA THR A 30 -7.23 -6.57 3.89
C THR A 30 -7.28 -5.08 4.16
N LEU A 31 -8.24 -4.38 3.56
CA LEU A 31 -8.51 -2.96 3.79
C LEU A 31 -9.96 -2.84 4.29
N GLU A 32 -10.15 -2.28 5.49
CA GLU A 32 -11.47 -2.07 6.11
C GLU A 32 -12.34 -3.35 6.13
N GLY A 33 -11.72 -4.50 6.41
CA GLY A 33 -12.40 -5.79 6.48
C GLY A 33 -12.73 -6.43 5.12
N LYS A 34 -12.35 -5.79 4.01
CA LYS A 34 -12.53 -6.31 2.65
C LYS A 34 -11.19 -6.73 2.05
N THR A 35 -11.24 -7.69 1.12
CA THR A 35 -10.07 -8.05 0.33
C THR A 35 -9.60 -6.85 -0.47
N PHE A 36 -8.33 -6.49 -0.30
CA PHE A 36 -7.66 -5.47 -1.08
C PHE A 36 -6.79 -6.14 -2.15
N TYR A 37 -6.85 -5.62 -3.36
CA TYR A 37 -5.90 -5.91 -4.44
C TYR A 37 -5.22 -4.60 -4.81
N SER A 38 -3.90 -4.62 -4.98
CA SER A 38 -3.17 -3.40 -5.29
C SER A 38 -3.48 -2.91 -6.70
N GLU A 39 -3.76 -1.63 -6.82
CA GLU A 39 -3.58 -0.89 -8.07
C GLU A 39 -2.10 -0.82 -8.45
N PRO A 40 -1.75 -0.37 -9.68
CA PRO A 40 -0.37 -0.04 -10.01
C PRO A 40 0.25 0.87 -8.94
N ILE A 41 1.43 0.48 -8.45
CA ILE A 41 2.15 1.20 -7.41
C ILE A 41 3.10 2.17 -8.07
N ASP A 42 2.91 3.47 -7.81
CA ASP A 42 3.75 4.54 -8.34
C ASP A 42 5.03 4.71 -7.48
N GLY A 43 4.94 4.40 -6.19
CA GLY A 43 6.06 4.51 -5.25
C GLY A 43 5.83 3.77 -3.94
N ILE A 44 6.93 3.43 -3.27
CA ILE A 44 6.92 2.89 -1.90
C ILE A 44 7.88 3.72 -1.06
N ASP A 45 7.39 4.26 0.05
CA ASP A 45 8.18 4.98 1.05
C ASP A 45 7.94 4.34 2.42
N GLY A 46 8.92 3.57 2.90
CA GLY A 46 8.80 2.81 4.14
C GLY A 46 7.62 1.81 4.13
N ASP A 47 6.59 2.11 4.93
CA ASP A 47 5.35 1.34 5.05
C ASP A 47 4.15 1.98 4.31
N VAL A 48 4.41 2.97 3.46
CA VAL A 48 3.41 3.66 2.64
C VAL A 48 3.56 3.24 1.18
N ILE A 49 2.45 2.80 0.58
CA ILE A 49 2.33 2.68 -0.87
C ILE A 49 1.61 3.91 -1.43
N GLN A 50 2.11 4.38 -2.57
CA GLN A 50 1.53 5.46 -3.34
C GLN A 50 0.93 4.87 -4.62
N THR A 51 -0.35 5.16 -4.87
CA THR A 51 -1.04 4.81 -6.12
C THR A 51 -1.70 6.06 -6.69
N ALA A 52 -2.16 5.98 -7.94
CA ALA A 52 -2.92 7.04 -8.58
C ALA A 52 -4.16 7.49 -7.77
N SER A 53 -4.73 6.58 -6.99
CA SER A 53 -5.91 6.82 -6.15
C SER A 53 -5.57 7.53 -4.84
N GLY A 54 -4.35 7.35 -4.34
CA GLY A 54 -3.86 7.92 -3.10
C GLY A 54 -2.90 7.00 -2.37
N ASN A 55 -2.70 7.27 -1.09
CA ASN A 55 -1.68 6.58 -0.31
C ASN A 55 -2.32 5.57 0.65
N TYR A 56 -1.75 4.38 0.75
CA TYR A 56 -2.17 3.38 1.73
C TYR A 56 -0.98 3.02 2.62
N ARG A 57 -1.22 2.88 3.92
CA ARG A 57 -0.24 2.23 4.80
C ARG A 57 -0.44 0.73 4.74
N PHE A 58 0.62 -0.03 4.93
CA PHE A 58 0.52 -1.49 5.01
C PHE A 58 1.27 -2.04 6.22
N SER A 59 0.77 -3.14 6.79
CA SER A 59 1.49 -3.92 7.79
C SER A 59 1.77 -5.33 7.29
N ARG A 60 2.97 -5.84 7.60
CA ARG A 60 3.38 -7.22 7.29
C ARG A 60 2.96 -8.22 8.37
N SER A 61 2.61 -7.73 9.56
CA SER A 61 2.30 -8.56 10.73
C SER A 61 0.79 -8.61 10.98
N ILE A 62 0.29 -9.84 11.02
CA ILE A 62 -1.01 -10.22 11.58
C ILE A 62 -0.79 -10.34 13.09
N HIS A 63 -1.59 -9.63 13.89
CA HIS A 63 -1.76 -9.97 15.31
C HIS A 63 -2.82 -11.06 15.41
#